data_AF-Q1GTJ2-F1
#
_entry.id   AF-Q1GTJ2-F1
#
_cell.length_a   1.000
_cell.length_b   1.000
_cell.length_c   1.000
_cell.angle_alpha   90.00
_cell.angle_beta   90.00
_cell.angle_gamma   90.00
#
_symmetry.space_group_name_H-M   'P 1'
#
loop_
_entity.id
_entity.type
_entity.pdbx_description
1 polymer ?
#
loop_
_entity_poly.entity_id
_entity_poly.type
_entity_poly.pdbx_seq_one_letter_code
_entity_poly.pdbx_strand_id
1 'polypeptide(L)'
;MNTPLPDGSNVALGQKAFVDGPIVEPVAIIEDSRCPMNARCVWAGRVRVQMLWHRGNGDKQPFEVTLGEPTHLADGQFTLESVRPERRTDVTLKSADYRFSFRFAGGL
;
A
#
# COMPACT_ATOMS: atom_id res chain seq x y z
N MET A 1 9.13 -18.58 -8.33
CA MET A 1 9.71 -18.36 -6.98
C MET A 1 9.58 -16.87 -6.70
N ASN A 2 8.52 -16.46 -6.00
CA ASN A 2 8.31 -15.05 -5.65
C ASN A 2 9.09 -14.76 -4.38
N THR A 3 10.37 -14.41 -4.54
CA THR A 3 11.16 -13.81 -3.48
C THR A 3 10.41 -12.55 -3.01
N PRO A 4 10.08 -12.41 -1.71
CA PRO A 4 9.57 -11.15 -1.19
C PRO A 4 10.56 -10.06 -1.60
N LEU A 5 10.08 -9.08 -2.37
CA LEU A 5 10.92 -7.95 -2.76
C LEU A 5 11.39 -7.29 -1.47
N PRO A 6 12.71 -7.17 -1.23
CA PRO A 6 13.24 -6.67 0.04
C PRO A 6 12.74 -5.27 0.39
N ASP A 7 12.32 -4.50 -0.62
CA ASP A 7 11.99 -3.08 -0.53
C ASP A 7 10.48 -2.79 -0.54
N GLY A 8 9.59 -3.76 -0.30
CA GLY A 8 8.13 -3.51 -0.28
C GLY A 8 7.54 -2.90 -1.57
N SER A 9 8.29 -2.99 -2.68
CA SER A 9 7.98 -2.34 -3.94
C SER A 9 7.19 -3.27 -4.86
N ASN A 10 6.28 -2.74 -5.69
CA ASN A 10 5.53 -3.51 -6.69
C ASN A 10 4.74 -4.71 -6.12
N VAL A 11 4.14 -4.55 -4.95
CA VAL A 11 3.38 -5.58 -4.21
C VAL A 11 1.96 -5.67 -4.75
N ALA A 12 1.47 -6.87 -5.02
CA ALA A 12 0.08 -7.07 -5.44
C ALA A 12 -0.91 -7.02 -4.25
N LEU A 13 -2.18 -6.69 -4.50
CA LEU A 13 -3.23 -6.84 -3.49
C LEU A 13 -3.35 -8.32 -3.09
N GLY A 14 -3.35 -8.59 -1.78
CA GLY A 14 -3.34 -9.94 -1.19
C GLY A 14 -1.96 -10.60 -1.17
N GLN A 15 -0.90 -9.89 -1.58
CA GLN A 15 0.47 -10.41 -1.54
C GLN A 15 1.21 -9.89 -0.31
N LYS A 16 1.85 -10.79 0.44
CA LYS A 16 2.72 -10.41 1.56
C LYS A 16 3.99 -9.74 1.03
N ALA A 17 4.37 -8.65 1.67
CA ALA A 17 5.57 -7.88 1.39
C ALA A 17 6.39 -7.74 2.67
N PHE A 18 7.70 -7.88 2.53
CA PHE A 18 8.64 -7.61 3.59
C PHE A 18 9.23 -6.23 3.33
N VAL A 19 9.13 -5.31 4.29
CA VAL A 19 9.57 -3.92 4.10
C VAL A 19 10.55 -3.58 5.21
N ASP A 20 11.82 -3.93 5.02
CA ASP A 20 12.91 -3.66 5.99
C ASP A 20 12.59 -4.08 7.45
N GLY A 21 11.85 -5.18 7.64
CA GLY A 21 11.52 -5.72 8.97
C GLY A 21 10.08 -6.24 9.10
N PRO A 22 9.06 -5.38 9.12
CA PRO A 22 7.66 -5.81 9.20
C PRO A 22 7.20 -6.54 7.93
N ILE A 23 6.42 -7.61 8.12
CA ILE A 23 5.66 -8.27 7.04
C ILE A 23 4.30 -7.60 6.96
N VAL A 24 4.02 -6.93 5.85
CA VAL A 24 2.74 -6.27 5.59
C VAL A 24 2.03 -6.91 4.41
N GLU A 25 0.70 -6.86 4.43
CA GLU A 25 -0.13 -7.45 3.38
C GLU A 25 -1.27 -6.47 3.05
N PRO A 26 -1.29 -5.88 1.85
CA PRO A 26 -2.40 -5.02 1.43
C PRO A 26 -3.61 -5.90 1.09
N VAL A 27 -4.68 -5.82 1.89
CA VAL A 27 -5.84 -6.71 1.74
C VAL A 27 -6.98 -6.09 0.95
N ALA A 28 -7.17 -4.78 1.06
CA ALA A 28 -8.24 -4.07 0.38
C ALA A 28 -7.90 -2.59 0.24
N ILE A 29 -8.49 -1.94 -0.76
CA ILE A 29 -8.44 -0.48 -0.90
C ILE A 29 -9.70 0.07 -0.21
N ILE A 30 -9.53 0.89 0.81
CA ILE A 30 -10.65 1.47 1.59
C ILE A 30 -11.20 2.70 0.89
N GLU A 31 -10.32 3.53 0.35
CA GLU A 31 -10.67 4.74 -0.38
C GLU A 31 -9.70 4.89 -1.54
N ASP A 32 -10.18 5.06 -2.76
CA ASP A 32 -9.31 5.46 -3.86
C ASP A 32 -9.86 6.67 -4.57
N SER A 33 -10.04 7.77 -3.86
CA SER A 33 -10.41 9.06 -4.46
C SER A 33 -9.28 9.69 -5.28
N ARG A 34 -8.50 8.90 -6.03
CA ARG A 34 -7.54 9.42 -7.02
C ARG A 34 -8.31 10.17 -8.07
N CYS A 35 -7.79 11.33 -8.44
CA CYS A 35 -8.28 11.97 -9.64
C CYS A 35 -7.95 11.09 -10.84
N PRO A 36 -8.93 10.50 -11.53
CA PRO A 36 -8.63 9.75 -12.72
C PRO A 36 -8.13 10.74 -13.77
N MET A 37 -7.15 10.34 -14.60
CA MET A 37 -6.54 11.23 -15.59
C MET A 37 -7.55 11.87 -16.55
N ASN A 38 -8.73 11.27 -16.69
CA ASN A 38 -9.84 11.74 -17.51
C ASN A 38 -10.89 12.59 -16.75
N ALA A 39 -10.67 12.98 -15.49
CA ALA A 39 -11.55 13.88 -14.75
C ALA A 39 -10.84 15.17 -14.31
N ARG A 40 -11.59 16.27 -14.28
CA ARG A 40 -11.17 17.55 -13.69
C ARG A 40 -11.45 17.51 -12.19
N CYS A 41 -10.48 17.10 -11.39
CA CYS A 41 -10.67 17.10 -9.93
C CYS A 41 -10.31 18.44 -9.30
N VAL A 42 -11.17 18.85 -8.38
CA VAL A 42 -11.04 20.07 -7.58
C VAL A 42 -10.26 19.79 -6.28
N TRP A 43 -10.13 18.52 -5.89
CA TRP A 43 -9.52 18.06 -4.64
C TRP A 43 -8.26 17.24 -4.93
N ALA A 44 -7.25 17.36 -4.07
CA ALA A 44 -6.07 16.50 -4.11
C ALA A 44 -6.50 15.06 -3.79
N GLY A 45 -6.60 14.23 -4.82
CA GLY A 45 -7.11 12.87 -4.68
C GLY A 45 -6.27 12.04 -3.71
N ARG A 46 -6.91 11.30 -2.81
CA ARG A 46 -6.24 10.48 -1.79
C ARG A 46 -6.55 9.00 -2.00
N VAL A 47 -5.63 8.13 -1.62
CA VAL A 47 -5.85 6.67 -1.61
C VAL A 47 -5.56 6.14 -0.23
N ARG A 48 -6.55 5.52 0.40
CA ARG A 48 -6.41 4.74 1.63
C ARG A 48 -6.46 3.26 1.31
N VAL A 49 -5.45 2.53 1.76
CA VAL A 49 -5.35 1.08 1.59
C VAL A 49 -5.33 0.43 2.97
N GLN A 50 -6.14 -0.61 3.14
CA GLN A 50 -6.11 -1.49 4.29
C GLN A 50 -4.95 -2.46 4.15
N MET A 51 -4.09 -2.46 5.15
CA MET A 51 -3.00 -3.39 5.28
C MET A 51 -3.13 -4.21 6.54
N LEU A 52 -2.51 -5.38 6.51
CA LEU A 52 -2.39 -6.30 7.62
C LEU A 52 -0.92 -6.49 7.93
N TRP A 53 -0.53 -6.03 9.10
CA TRP A 53 0.82 -6.23 9.63
C TRP A 53 0.87 -7.53 10.41
N HIS A 54 1.72 -8.45 9.97
CA HIS A 54 1.99 -9.71 10.67
C HIS A 54 3.16 -9.47 11.63
N ARG A 55 2.85 -9.47 12.93
CA ARG A 55 3.84 -9.33 14.00
C ARG A 55 4.54 -10.67 14.25
N GLY A 56 5.81 -10.61 14.69
CA GLY A 56 6.62 -11.81 14.96
C GLY A 56 6.09 -12.71 16.08
N ASN A 57 5.16 -12.21 16.91
CA ASN A 57 4.46 -12.97 17.94
C ASN A 57 3.23 -13.75 17.42
N GLY A 58 2.92 -13.65 16.12
CA GLY A 58 1.78 -14.32 15.48
C GLY A 58 0.50 -13.47 15.40
N ASP A 59 0.48 -12.29 16.02
CA ASP A 59 -0.64 -11.36 15.91
C ASP A 59 -0.67 -10.68 14.54
N LYS A 60 -1.88 -10.39 14.07
CA LYS A 60 -2.10 -9.65 12.83
C LYS A 60 -2.83 -8.36 13.15
N GLN A 61 -2.17 -7.23 12.92
CA GLN A 61 -2.76 -5.93 13.16
C GLN A 61 -3.20 -5.31 11.83
N PRO A 62 -4.51 -5.10 11.61
CA PRO A 62 -4.97 -4.28 10.50
C PRO A 62 -4.62 -2.81 10.75
N PHE A 63 -4.10 -2.13 9.74
CA PHE A 63 -3.81 -0.71 9.77
C PHE A 63 -4.14 -0.09 8.41
N GLU A 64 -4.44 1.20 8.40
CA GLU A 64 -4.76 1.94 7.18
C GLU A 64 -3.59 2.86 6.85
N VAL A 65 -3.28 2.98 5.57
CA VAL A 65 -2.26 3.92 5.10
C VAL A 65 -2.79 4.74 3.96
N THR A 66 -2.37 6.00 3.92
CA THR A 66 -2.74 6.93 2.85
C THR A 66 -1.56 7.16 1.92
N LEU A 67 -1.81 7.19 0.61
CA LEU A 67 -0.80 7.45 -0.42
C LEU A 67 -0.17 8.82 -0.20
N GLY A 68 1.16 8.85 -0.10
CA GLY A 68 1.95 10.05 0.17
C GLY A 68 1.98 10.50 1.63
N GLU A 69 1.25 9.83 2.53
CA GLU A 69 1.25 10.14 3.96
C GLU A 69 2.06 9.10 4.74
N PRO A 70 3.10 9.52 5.49
CA PRO A 70 3.83 8.64 6.39
C PRO A 70 2.95 8.28 7.59
N THR A 71 2.75 6.99 7.81
CA THR A 71 1.99 6.42 8.92
C THR A 71 2.97 5.77 9.90
N HIS A 72 2.80 6.03 11.20
CA HIS A 72 3.64 5.38 12.21
C HIS A 72 3.26 3.90 12.34
N LEU A 73 4.23 3.01 12.15
CA LEU A 73 4.03 1.56 12.20
C LEU A 73 5.18 0.93 12.99
N ALA A 74 4.85 0.19 14.04
CA ALA A 74 5.84 -0.36 14.97
C ALA A 74 6.75 0.76 15.52
N ASP A 75 8.06 0.65 15.31
CA ASP A 75 9.08 1.63 15.69
C ASP A 75 9.56 2.50 14.50
N GLY A 76 8.86 2.48 13.38
CA GLY A 76 9.25 3.21 12.17
C GLY A 76 8.13 4.00 11.51
N GLN A 77 8.45 4.61 10.38
CA GLN A 77 7.48 5.27 9.50
C GLN A 77 7.25 4.44 8.25
N PHE A 78 6.00 4.04 8.05
CA PHE A 78 5.54 3.36 6.85
C PHE A 78 4.88 4.36 5.91
N THR A 79 5.41 4.50 4.71
CA THR A 79 4.89 5.44 3.70
C THR A 79 4.47 4.67 2.47
N LEU A 80 3.24 4.88 2.02
CA LEU A 80 2.80 4.43 0.70
C LEU A 80 3.33 5.41 -0.34
N GLU A 81 4.39 5.03 -1.05
CA GLU A 81 5.07 5.91 -2.01
C GLU A 81 4.29 6.01 -3.32
N SER A 82 3.71 4.90 -3.78
CA SER A 82 3.02 4.86 -5.08
C SER A 82 2.03 3.71 -5.20
N VAL A 83 0.91 3.99 -5.87
CA VAL A 83 -0.09 2.97 -6.26
C VAL A 83 -0.26 2.97 -7.77
N ARG A 84 0.04 1.83 -8.38
CA ARG A 84 -0.15 1.55 -9.81
C ARG A 84 -1.15 0.41 -10.01
N PRO A 85 -1.81 0.33 -11.17
CA PRO A 85 -1.97 1.40 -12.14
C PRO A 85 -2.83 2.54 -11.58
N GLU A 86 -2.79 3.70 -12.25
CA GLU A 86 -3.65 4.84 -11.94
C GLU A 86 -5.13 4.48 -12.06
N ARG A 87 -6.00 5.13 -11.27
CA ARG A 87 -7.44 4.89 -11.37
C ARG A 87 -7.89 5.36 -12.76
N ARG A 88 -8.43 4.44 -13.56
CA ARG A 88 -9.06 4.74 -14.84
C ARG A 88 -10.52 4.32 -14.76
N THR A 89 -11.43 5.21 -15.10
CA THR A 89 -12.87 4.90 -15.14
C THR A 89 -13.26 4.05 -16.35
N ASP A 90 -12.33 3.92 -17.31
CA ASP A 90 -12.54 3.24 -18.59
C ASP A 90 -12.22 1.73 -18.54
N VAL A 91 -11.49 1.27 -17.51
CA VAL A 91 -11.09 -0.13 -17.38
C VAL A 91 -11.40 -0.69 -15.99
N THR A 92 -11.97 -1.88 -15.96
CA THR A 92 -12.13 -2.66 -14.73
C THR A 92 -10.77 -3.24 -14.33
N LEU A 93 -10.03 -2.51 -13.50
CA LEU A 93 -8.78 -2.99 -12.91
C LEU A 93 -9.07 -4.15 -11.96
N LYS A 94 -8.49 -5.32 -12.23
CA LYS A 94 -8.57 -6.43 -11.27
C LYS A 94 -7.67 -6.11 -10.09
N SER A 95 -8.04 -6.60 -8.91
CA SER A 95 -7.23 -6.48 -7.69
C SER A 95 -5.80 -6.98 -7.89
N ALA A 96 -5.63 -8.02 -8.71
CA ALA A 96 -4.34 -8.60 -9.08
C ALA A 96 -3.48 -7.71 -10.01
N ASP A 97 -4.04 -6.68 -10.65
CA ASP A 97 -3.30 -5.71 -11.46
C ASP A 97 -2.74 -4.57 -10.59
N TYR A 98 -3.29 -4.36 -9.39
CA TYR A 98 -2.78 -3.35 -8.48
C TYR A 98 -1.38 -3.72 -8.00
N ARG A 99 -0.54 -2.69 -7.93
CA ARG A 99 0.86 -2.71 -7.55
C ARG A 99 1.11 -1.54 -6.63
N PHE A 100 1.45 -1.86 -5.39
CA PHE A 100 1.70 -0.89 -4.35
C PHE A 100 3.19 -0.87 -4.04
N SER A 101 3.75 0.31 -3.85
CA SER A 101 5.13 0.48 -3.41
C SER A 101 5.13 1.17 -2.07
N PHE A 102 5.76 0.50 -1.10
CA PHE A 102 5.83 0.93 0.27
C PHE A 102 7.27 1.17 0.66
N ARG A 103 7.48 2.16 1.50
CA ARG A 103 8.76 2.42 2.11
C ARG A 103 8.62 2.42 3.61
N PHE A 104 9.42 1.60 4.27
CA PHE A 104 9.55 1.61 5.71
C PHE A 104 10.86 2.30 6.07
N ALA A 105 10.77 3.38 6.83
CA ALA A 105 11.91 4.03 7.45
C ALA A 105 11.88 3.69 8.94
N GLY A 106 12.53 2.59 9.30
CA GLY A 106 12.76 2.18 10.69
C GLY A 106 14.25 2.04 10.92
N GLY A 107 14.75 2.55 12.05
CA GLY A 107 16.18 2.49 12.34
C GLY A 107 16.57 3.42 13.46
N LEU A 108 16.60 2.87 14.68
CA LEU A 108 17.52 3.28 15.73
C LEU A 108 17.94 2.04 16.51
#